data_AF-A0A2G4F9T0-F1
#
_entry.id   AF-A0A2G4F9T0-F1
#
_cell.length_a   1.000
_cell.length_b   1.000
_cell.length_c   1.000
_cell.angle_alpha   90.00
_cell.angle_beta   90.00
_cell.angle_gamma   90.00
#
_symmetry.space_group_name_H-M   'P 1'
#
loop_
_entity.id
_entity.type
_entity.pdbx_description
1 polymer ?
#
loop_
_entity_poly.entity_id
_entity_poly.type
_entity_poly.pdbx_seq_one_letter_code
_entity_poly.pdbx_strand_id
1 'polypeptide(L)'
;EWLAQPVRDPSSLGNTLAEPVFGKYLALPTALEALSQTMGVVFRLTGSGSACFAFYTDGAESESIRQALIQQWGVGTWFCDTRISA
;
A
#
# COMPACT_ATOMS: atom_id res chain seq x y z
N GLU A 1 -9.66 1.27 19.17
CA GLU A 1 -9.88 0.40 17.99
C GLU A 1 -9.60 1.17 16.72
N TRP A 2 -9.14 0.52 15.64
CA TRP A 2 -8.82 1.15 14.36
C TRP A 2 -9.97 2.01 13.80
N LEU A 3 -11.23 1.63 14.08
CA LEU A 3 -12.43 2.43 13.78
C LEU A 3 -12.40 3.85 14.36
N ALA A 4 -11.73 4.06 15.50
CA ALA A 4 -11.62 5.36 16.15
C ALA A 4 -10.45 6.20 15.62
N GLN A 5 -9.47 5.57 14.95
CA GLN A 5 -8.26 6.22 14.42
C GLN A 5 -7.80 5.49 13.15
N PRO A 6 -8.51 5.65 12.01
CA PRO A 6 -8.25 4.90 10.77
C PRO A 6 -6.87 5.18 10.16
N VAL A 7 -6.23 6.28 10.60
CA VAL A 7 -4.87 6.71 10.26
C VAL A 7 -3.77 5.88 10.94
N ARG A 8 -4.10 5.12 12.00
CA ARG A 8 -3.11 4.28 12.67
C ARG A 8 -2.56 3.20 11.73
N ASP A 9 -1.33 2.80 12.00
CA ASP A 9 -0.66 1.69 11.33
C ASP A 9 -1.62 0.48 11.20
N PRO A 10 -1.94 0.07 9.96
CA PRO A 10 -2.81 -1.06 9.71
C PRO A 10 -2.12 -2.40 9.96
N SER A 11 -0.96 -2.45 10.63
CA SER A 11 -0.29 -3.69 11.04
C SER A 11 -1.20 -4.65 11.80
N SER A 12 -2.24 -4.15 12.49
CA SER A 12 -3.27 -4.99 13.10
C SER A 12 -4.20 -5.71 12.11
N LEU A 13 -4.30 -5.25 10.85
CA LEU A 13 -5.12 -5.82 9.78
C LEU A 13 -4.37 -6.91 8.99
N GLY A 14 -3.51 -7.68 9.65
CA GLY A 14 -2.58 -8.63 9.01
C GLY A 14 -3.20 -9.58 8.00
N ASN A 15 -2.41 -10.01 7.01
CA ASN A 15 -2.80 -10.96 5.96
C ASN A 15 -1.87 -12.17 6.00
N THR A 16 -2.38 -13.35 6.35
CA THR A 16 -1.59 -14.59 6.47
C THR A 16 -1.02 -15.08 5.13
N LEU A 17 -1.57 -14.63 3.99
CA LEU A 17 -1.03 -14.94 2.67
C LEU A 17 0.14 -14.02 2.27
N ALA A 18 0.39 -12.93 3.02
CA ALA A 18 1.45 -11.98 2.67
C ALA A 18 2.82 -12.64 2.65
N GLU A 19 3.18 -13.42 3.67
CA GLU A 19 4.47 -14.11 3.76
C GLU A 19 4.72 -15.05 2.56
N PRO A 20 3.86 -16.05 2.26
CA PRO A 20 4.11 -16.94 1.13
C PRO A 20 4.05 -16.24 -0.22
N VAL A 21 3.20 -15.22 -0.42
CA VAL A 21 3.12 -14.46 -1.66
C VAL A 21 4.39 -13.63 -1.87
N PHE A 22 4.84 -12.90 -0.85
CA PHE A 22 6.05 -12.08 -0.93
C PHE A 22 7.32 -12.92 -1.07
N GLY A 23 7.38 -14.08 -0.40
CA GLY A 23 8.49 -15.03 -0.58
C GLY A 23 8.57 -15.59 -2.00
N LYS A 24 7.41 -15.85 -2.64
CA LYS A 24 7.35 -16.35 -4.02
C LYS A 24 7.65 -15.27 -5.05
N TYR A 25 7.22 -14.03 -4.82
CA TYR A 25 7.28 -12.92 -5.78
C TYR A 25 8.11 -11.75 -5.24
N LEU A 26 9.42 -11.95 -5.06
CA LEU A 26 10.33 -11.00 -4.38
C LEU A 26 10.33 -9.57 -4.96
N ALA A 27 10.05 -9.41 -6.25
CA ALA A 27 9.97 -8.07 -6.86
C ALA A 27 8.90 -7.19 -6.19
N LEU A 28 7.78 -7.77 -5.76
CA LEU A 28 6.68 -7.05 -5.13
C LEU A 28 7.06 -6.43 -3.78
N PRO A 29 7.49 -7.20 -2.74
CA PRO A 29 7.86 -6.63 -1.45
C PRO A 29 9.06 -5.67 -1.55
N THR A 30 10.05 -5.94 -2.41
CA THR A 30 11.19 -5.03 -2.60
C THR A 30 10.74 -3.67 -3.12
N ALA A 31 9.85 -3.65 -4.10
CA ALA A 31 9.40 -2.40 -4.69
C ALA A 31 8.45 -1.62 -3.76
N LEU A 32 7.64 -2.33 -2.96
CA LEU A 32 6.83 -1.71 -1.91
C LEU A 32 7.68 -1.14 -0.77
N GLU A 33 8.77 -1.81 -0.39
CA GLU A 33 9.71 -1.33 0.64
C GLU A 33 10.39 -0.03 0.19
N ALA A 34 10.84 0.05 -1.07
CA ALA A 34 11.42 1.27 -1.63
C ALA A 34 10.43 2.45 -1.61
N LEU A 35 9.17 2.22 -1.97
CA LEU A 35 8.11 3.24 -1.87
C LEU A 35 7.84 3.65 -0.42
N SER A 36 7.79 2.69 0.50
CA SER A 36 7.60 2.92 1.93
C SER A 36 8.70 3.80 2.51
N GLN A 37 9.96 3.52 2.19
CA GLN A 37 11.11 4.33 2.62
C GLN A 37 11.08 5.76 2.04
N THR A 38 10.58 5.93 0.82
CA THR A 38 10.55 7.23 0.14
C THR A 38 9.39 8.10 0.61
N MET A 39 8.22 7.50 0.87
CA MET A 39 6.97 8.25 1.10
C MET A 39 6.45 8.13 2.53
N GLY A 40 7.02 7.25 3.37
CA GLY A 40 6.49 6.96 4.71
C GLY A 40 5.17 6.20 4.69
N VAL A 41 4.79 5.62 3.55
CA VAL A 41 3.51 4.93 3.36
C VAL A 41 3.69 3.42 3.46
N VAL A 42 2.92 2.80 4.35
CA VAL A 42 3.07 1.39 4.65
C VAL A 42 2.06 0.55 3.87
N PHE A 43 2.56 -0.17 2.86
CA PHE A 43 1.74 -1.05 2.03
C PHE A 43 1.45 -2.41 2.69
N ARG A 44 0.31 -2.99 2.31
CA ARG A 44 -0.17 -4.32 2.75
C ARG A 44 -0.77 -5.08 1.57
N LEU A 45 -0.58 -6.40 1.55
CA LEU A 45 -1.25 -7.28 0.60
C LEU A 45 -2.75 -7.35 0.90
N THR A 46 -3.61 -7.23 -0.12
CA THR A 46 -5.05 -7.51 0.01
C THR A 46 -5.42 -8.86 -0.59
N GLY A 47 -6.28 -9.61 0.11
CA GLY A 47 -6.72 -10.95 -0.30
C GLY A 47 -5.55 -11.91 -0.54
N SER A 48 -5.61 -12.65 -1.65
CA SER A 48 -4.52 -13.53 -2.10
C SER A 48 -3.46 -12.85 -2.97
N GLY A 49 -3.50 -11.53 -3.08
CA GLY A 49 -2.62 -10.75 -3.96
C GLY A 49 -3.04 -10.77 -5.44
N SER A 50 -2.29 -10.10 -6.31
CA SER A 50 -1.06 -9.32 -6.04
C SER A 50 -1.31 -7.86 -5.64
N ALA A 51 -2.57 -7.42 -5.62
CA ALA A 51 -2.92 -6.06 -5.26
C ALA A 51 -2.50 -5.74 -3.82
N CYS A 52 -2.04 -4.51 -3.61
CA CYS A 52 -1.66 -3.97 -2.31
C CYS A 52 -2.41 -2.67 -2.04
N PHE A 53 -2.55 -2.32 -0.78
CA PHE A 53 -3.18 -1.08 -0.33
C PHE A 53 -2.36 -0.42 0.77
N ALA A 54 -2.60 0.86 0.98
CA ALA A 54 -2.06 1.61 2.11
C ALA A 54 -3.08 2.67 2.56
N PHE A 55 -3.02 3.05 3.83
CA PHE A 55 -3.76 4.19 4.35
C PHE A 55 -2.86 5.42 4.40
N TYR A 56 -3.44 6.59 4.17
CA TYR A 56 -2.78 7.89 4.23
C TYR A 56 -3.81 8.96 4.65
N THR A 57 -3.35 10.14 5.05
CA THR A 57 -4.15 11.13 5.78
C THR A 57 -4.76 12.21 4.92
N ASP A 58 -4.13 12.54 3.78
CA ASP A 58 -4.52 13.68 2.97
C ASP A 58 -4.64 13.30 1.49
N GLY A 59 -5.64 13.86 0.81
CA GLY A 59 -5.81 13.72 -0.63
C GLY A 59 -4.61 14.25 -1.43
N ALA A 60 -3.85 15.22 -0.90
CA ALA A 60 -2.61 15.71 -1.51
C ALA A 60 -1.52 14.62 -1.61
N GLU A 61 -1.56 13.62 -0.73
CA GLU A 61 -0.63 12.48 -0.74
C GLU A 61 -0.99 11.49 -1.87
N SER A 62 -2.27 11.39 -2.25
CA SER A 62 -2.76 10.44 -3.26
C SER A 62 -2.07 10.58 -4.62
N GLU A 63 -2.03 11.80 -5.17
CA GLU A 63 -1.39 12.02 -6.48
C GLU A 63 0.13 11.86 -6.38
N SER A 64 0.74 12.27 -5.26
CA SER A 64 2.17 12.08 -5.02
C SER A 64 2.54 10.59 -5.00
N ILE A 65 1.72 9.76 -4.32
CA ILE A 65 1.85 8.30 -4.28
C ILE A 65 1.68 7.72 -5.70
N ARG A 66 0.67 8.17 -6.43
CA ARG A 66 0.42 7.74 -7.82
C ARG A 66 1.62 8.03 -8.73
N GLN A 67 2.20 9.23 -8.64
CA GLN A 67 3.38 9.61 -9.42
C GLN A 67 4.60 8.77 -9.04
N ALA A 68 4.84 8.53 -7.74
CA ALA A 68 5.94 7.67 -7.30
C ALA A 68 5.78 6.23 -7.81
N LEU A 69 4.56 5.67 -7.75
CA LEU A 69 4.23 4.36 -8.32
C LEU A 69 4.52 4.30 -9.83
N ILE A 70 4.08 5.30 -10.59
CA ILE A 70 4.33 5.36 -12.04
C ILE A 70 5.84 5.50 -12.34
N GLN A 71 6.58 6.30 -11.57
CA GLN A 71 8.02 6.47 -11.76
C GLN A 71 8.81 5.18 -11.49
N GLN A 72 8.42 4.41 -10.48
CA GLN A 72 9.14 3.19 -10.13
C GLN A 72 8.69 1.97 -10.94
N TRP A 73 7.39 1.84 -11.23
CA TRP A 73 6.81 0.61 -11.81
C TRP A 73 6.29 0.79 -13.24
N GLY A 74 6.29 2.03 -13.74
CA GLY A 74 5.89 2.38 -15.10
C GLY A 74 4.42 2.77 -15.24
N VAL A 75 4.10 3.31 -16.42
CA VAL A 75 2.79 3.87 -16.77
C VAL A 75 1.64 2.86 -16.78
N GLY A 76 1.95 1.56 -16.79
CA GLY A 76 0.95 0.48 -16.70
C GLY A 76 0.43 0.21 -15.28
N THR A 77 0.97 0.92 -14.26
CA THR A 77 0.57 0.73 -12.87
C THR A 77 -0.87 1.19 -12.65
N TRP A 78 -1.72 0.29 -12.17
CA TRP A 78 -3.09 0.63 -11.78
C TRP A 78 -3.13 1.16 -10.35
N PHE A 79 -3.83 2.26 -10.15
CA PHE A 79 -4.02 2.93 -8.87
C PHE A 79 -5.48 3.36 -8.73
N CYS A 80 -6.03 3.22 -7.52
CA CYS A 80 -7.37 3.66 -7.18
C CYS A 80 -7.34 4.28 -5.77
N ASP A 81 -7.76 5.54 -5.67
CA ASP A 81 -8.02 6.20 -4.39
C ASP A 81 -9.44 5.90 -3.93
N THR A 82 -9.59 5.63 -2.65
CA THR A 82 -10.89 5.51 -2.00
C THR A 82 -10.83 6.08 -0.60
N ARG A 83 -11.98 6.52 -0.09
CA ARG A 83 -12.08 7.18 1.21
C ARG A 83 -13.10 6.45 2.07
N ILE A 84 -12.71 6.20 3.31
CA ILE A 84 -13.64 5.77 4.34
C ILE A 84 -14.29 7.04 4.88
N SER A 85 -15.59 7.20 4.64
CA SER A 85 -16.42 8.27 5.22
C SER A 85 -17.42 7.66 6.19
N ALA A 86 -17.75 8.42 7.24
CA ALA A 86 -18.80 8.06 8.20
C ALA A 86 -20.18 8.47 7.67
#